data_AF-A0A8J3N911-F1
#
_entry.id   AF-A0A8J3N911-F1
#
_cell.length_a   1.000
_cell.length_b   1.000
_cell.length_c   1.000
_cell.angle_alpha   90.00
_cell.angle_beta   90.00
_cell.angle_gamma   90.00
#
_symmetry.space_group_name_H-M   'P 1'
#
loop_
_entity.id
_entity.type
_entity.pdbx_description
1 polymer ?
#
loop_
_entity_poly.entity_id
_entity_poly.type
_entity_poly.pdbx_seq_one_letter_code
_entity_poly.pdbx_strand_id
1 'polypeptide(L)' 'MAEIELSVLDRQVLDQRLGSLQQAAQEVLVWQERRNQQRAKISWRFTTQDARIKLLRLYPSLHH' A
#
# COMPACT_ATOMS: atom_id res chain seq x y z
N MET A 1 -8.53 -5.97 -1.56
CA MET A 1 -8.00 -5.26 -0.36
C MET A 1 -6.88 -6.06 0.31
N ALA A 2 -7.11 -7.35 0.63
CA ALA A 2 -6.07 -8.23 1.18
C ALA A 2 -4.82 -8.38 0.29
N GLU A 3 -4.97 -8.43 -1.03
CA GLU A 3 -3.83 -8.60 -1.97
C GLU A 3 -2.85 -7.41 -2.00
N ILE A 4 -3.37 -6.18 -1.84
CA ILE A 4 -2.53 -4.98 -1.77
C ILE A 4 -1.78 -4.94 -0.44
N GLU A 5 -2.46 -5.29 0.65
CA GLU A 5 -1.84 -5.43 1.97
C GLU A 5 -0.72 -6.49 1.96
N LEU A 6 -0.96 -7.64 1.32
CA LEU A 6 0.03 -8.70 1.15
C LEU A 6 1.23 -8.24 0.31
N SER A 7 1.00 -7.50 -0.78
CA SER A 7 2.10 -6.98 -1.61
C SER A 7 2.97 -5.95 -0.88
N VAL A 8 2.36 -5.15 0.00
CA VAL A 8 3.11 -4.19 0.82
C VAL A 8 3.86 -4.91 1.94
N LEU A 9 3.23 -5.92 2.57
CA LEU A 9 3.90 -6.76 3.56
C LEU A 9 5.12 -7.45 2.96
N ASP A 10 4.98 -8.00 1.75
CA ASP A 10 6.06 -8.65 1.03
C ASP A 10 7.25 -7.71 0.82
N ARG A 11 7.00 -6.51 0.29
CA ARG A 11 8.05 -5.51 0.04
C ARG A 11 8.65 -4.87 1.29
N GLN A 12 7.88 -4.73 2.37
CA GLN A 12 8.32 -3.99 3.56
C GLN A 12 8.89 -4.89 4.66
N VAL A 13 8.46 -6.15 4.70
CA VAL A 13 8.78 -7.07 5.80
C VAL A 13 9.48 -8.34 5.28
N LEU A 14 9.08 -8.85 4.11
CA LEU A 14 9.60 -10.12 3.57
C LEU A 14 10.73 -9.94 2.55
N ASP A 15 11.07 -8.71 2.16
CA ASP A 15 12.19 -8.39 1.26
C ASP A 15 13.58 -8.67 1.88
N GLN A 16 13.61 -8.97 3.19
CA GLN A 16 14.81 -9.34 3.92
C GLN A 16 14.84 -10.84 4.26
N ARG A 17 16.05 -11.41 4.33
CA ARG A 17 16.24 -12.80 4.79
C ARG A 17 15.88 -12.90 6.27
N LEU A 18 14.75 -13.54 6.56
CA LEU A 18 14.31 -13.84 7.93
C LEU A 18 14.90 -15.18 8.35
N GLY A 19 15.63 -15.19 9.48
CA GLY A 19 16.38 -16.36 9.95
C GLY A 19 15.51 -17.48 10.50
N SER A 20 14.24 -17.19 10.82
CA SER A 20 13.26 -18.19 11.25
C SER A 20 11.82 -17.73 11.01
N LEU A 21 10.90 -18.68 10.97
CA LEU A 21 9.46 -18.41 10.90
C LEU A 21 8.95 -17.63 12.13
N GLN A 22 9.54 -17.84 13.30
CA GLN A 22 9.15 -17.07 14.50
C GLN A 22 9.54 -15.59 14.38
N GLN A 23 10.71 -15.28 13.82
CA GLN A 23 11.12 -13.90 13.54
C GLN A 23 10.18 -13.24 12.52
N ALA A 24 9.84 -13.97 11.45
CA ALA A 24 8.88 -13.50 10.46
C ALA A 24 7.51 -13.18 11.08
N ALA A 25 6.98 -14.07 11.93
CA ALA A 25 5.69 -13.86 12.59
C ALA A 25 5.69 -12.63 13.51
N GLN A 26 6.79 -12.41 14.25
CA GLN A 26 6.93 -11.25 15.14
C GLN A 26 7.00 -9.93 14.34
N GLU A 27 7.78 -9.91 13.27
CA GLU A 27 7.90 -8.76 12.37
C GLU A 27 6.54 -8.40 11.72
N VAL A 28 5.80 -9.41 11.24
CA VAL A 28 4.46 -9.23 10.66
C VAL A 28 3.48 -8.66 11.70
N LEU A 29 3.52 -9.14 12.94
CA LEU A 29 2.66 -8.62 14.03
C LEU A 29 2.97 -7.15 14.33
N VAL A 30 4.24 -6.80 14.50
CA VAL A 30 4.67 -5.41 14.76
C VAL A 30 4.30 -4.50 13.60
N TRP A 31 4.49 -4.98 12.36
CA TRP A 31 4.10 -4.25 11.16
C TRP A 31 2.59 -4.03 11.09
N GLN A 32 1.79 -5.07 11.40
CA GLN A 32 0.33 -5.01 11.42
C GLN A 32 -0.17 -4.02 12.47
N GLU A 33 0.40 -4.04 13.69
CA GLU A 33 0.06 -3.08 14.74
C GLU A 33 0.37 -1.63 14.33
N ARG A 34 1.55 -1.38 13.74
CA ARG A 34 1.91 -0.06 13.21
C ARG A 34 0.94 0.40 12.12
N ARG A 35 0.59 -0.49 11.18
CA ARG A 35 -0.39 -0.22 10.11
C ARG A 35 -1.76 0.13 10.65
N ASN A 36 -2.23 -0.61 11.65
CA ASN A 36 -3.50 -0.39 12.32
C ASN A 36 -3.51 0.94 13.09
N GLN A 37 -2.42 1.27 13.79
CA GLN A 37 -2.26 2.53 14.52
C GLN A 37 -2.18 3.74 13.58
N GLN A 38 -1.49 3.61 12.44
CA GLN A 38 -1.42 4.66 11.42
C GLN A 38 -2.79 4.93 10.76
N ARG A 39 -3.84 4.17 11.12
CA ARG A 39 -5.16 4.21 10.47
C ARG A 39 -4.99 4.30 8.97
N ALA A 40 -4.07 3.50 8.42
CA ALA A 40 -3.79 3.40 7.00
C ALA A 40 -5.00 2.73 6.33
N LYS A 41 -6.15 3.41 6.37
CA LYS A 41 -7.26 3.18 5.49
C LYS A 41 -6.69 3.47 4.13
N ILE A 42 -6.43 2.41 3.36
CA ILE A 42 -6.28 2.54 1.93
C ILE A 42 -7.50 3.34 1.49
N SER A 43 -7.28 4.59 1.08
CA SER A 43 -8.34 5.42 0.54
C SER A 43 -8.65 4.85 -0.83
N TRP A 44 -9.58 3.89 -0.88
CA TRP A 44 -10.06 3.27 -2.11
C TRP A 44 -10.83 4.24 -3.00
N ARG A 45 -11.02 5.48 -2.54
CA ARG A 45 -11.66 6.53 -3.30
C ARG A 45 -10.62 7.19 -4.21
N PHE A 46 -10.37 6.56 -5.35
CA PHE A 46 -9.73 7.22 -6.48
C PHE A 46 -10.82 8.00 -7.21
N THR A 47 -10.97 9.29 -6.90
CA THR A 47 -11.97 10.12 -7.56
C THR A 47 -11.50 10.52 -8.96
N THR A 48 -12.44 10.84 -9.85
CA THR A 48 -12.11 11.41 -11.17
C THR A 48 -11.27 12.69 -11.05
N GLN A 49 -11.43 13.44 -9.95
CA GLN A 49 -10.63 14.62 -9.65
C GLN A 49 -9.17 14.25 -9.33
N ASP A 50 -8.94 13.22 -8.50
CA ASP A 50 -7.60 12.70 -8.20
C ASP A 50 -6.93 12.11 -9.45
N ALA A 51 -7.71 11.45 -10.30
CA ALA A 51 -7.25 10.90 -11.57
C ALA A 51 -6.75 12.00 -12.52
N ARG A 52 -7.49 13.10 -12.64
CA ARG A 52 -7.09 14.25 -13.47
C ARG A 52 -5.78 14.89 -12.98
N ILE A 53 -5.53 14.90 -11.67
CA ILE A 53 -4.30 15.43 -11.09
C ILE A 53 -3.13 14.46 -11.32
N LYS A 54 -3.30 13.16 -11.02
CA LYS A 54 -2.21 12.18 -11.12
C LYS A 54 -1.90 11.74 -12.55
N LEU A 55 -2.90 11.73 -13.43
CA LEU A 55 -2.78 11.31 -14.84
C LEU A 55 -2.86 12.50 -15.78
N LEU A 56 -2.48 13.69 -15.32
CA LEU A 56 -2.53 14.95 -16.06
C LEU A 56 -1.81 14.85 -17.42
N ARG A 57 -0.77 14.02 -17.50
CA ARG A 57 -0.02 13.72 -18.74
C ARG A 57 -0.80 12.84 -19.74
N LEU A 58 -1.76 12.04 -19.28
CA LEU A 58 -2.56 11.11 -20.10
C LEU A 58 -3.89 11.71 -20.55
N TYR A 59 -4.34 12.80 -19.92
CA TYR A 59 -5.52 13.53 -20.37
C TYR A 59 -5.08 14.63 -21.36
N PRO A 60 -5.34 14.49 -22.66
CA PRO A 60 -5.28 15.64 -23.55
C PRO A 60 -6.27 16.66 -23.01
N SER A 61 -5.82 17.90 -22.81
CA SER A 61 -6.69 19.03 -22.50
C SER A 61 -7.81 19.03 -23.53
N LEU A 62 -9.02 18.68 -23.09
CA LEU A 62 -10.23 18.74 -23.90
C LEU A 62 -10.53 20.21 -24.17
N HIS A 63 -9.78 20.80 -25.11
CA HIS A 63 -10.18 22.00 -25.82
C HIS A 63 -11.06 21.53 -26.98
N HIS A 64 -12.37 21.48 -26.75
CA HIS A 64 -13.38 21.82 -27.74
C HIS A 64 -14.75 22.04 -27.10
#